data_AF-A0A846DEY1-F1
#
_entry.id   AF-A0A846DEY1-F1
#
_cell.length_a   1.000
_cell.length_b   1.000
_cell.length_c   1.000
_cell.angle_alpha   90.00
_cell.angle_beta   90.00
_cell.angle_gamma   90.00
#
_symmetry.space_group_name_H-M   'P 1'
#
loop_
_entity.id
_entity.type
_entity.pdbx_description
1 polymer ?
#
loop_
_entity_poly.entity_id
_entity_poly.type
_entity_poly.pdbx_seq_one_letter_code
_entity_poly.pdbx_strand_id
1 'polypeptide(L)'
;MYYFISKKDAAISAAETYAAEWNVPWERVTKIKKHRALLIFIEGFTISFESGGGVGEVEVSCPDRITRFEFMPSDSTHFMLPLWAAYPTYDSVTSGWRQGYGEVYKYRWHDWYDKLSDEKRTEYRERFPPPKDEELCWADFYELIADVPADYNSIPDFLMGRVPKNDA
;
A
#
# COMPACT_ATOMS: atom_id res chain seq x y z
N MET A 1 -31.84 -13.39 -5.87
CA MET A 1 -31.13 -12.47 -6.79
C MET A 1 -30.84 -11.09 -6.18
N TYR A 2 -31.54 -10.65 -5.11
CA TYR A 2 -31.29 -9.36 -4.43
C TYR A 2 -30.05 -9.33 -3.50
N TYR A 3 -29.61 -10.47 -2.97
CA TYR A 3 -28.55 -10.55 -1.95
C TYR A 3 -27.12 -10.35 -2.50
N PHE A 4 -26.91 -10.54 -3.81
CA PHE A 4 -25.59 -10.43 -4.45
C PHE A 4 -25.25 -8.98 -4.85
N ILE A 5 -26.28 -8.21 -5.22
CA ILE A 5 -26.15 -6.79 -5.58
C ILE A 5 -25.70 -6.00 -4.34
N SER A 6 -26.28 -6.28 -3.16
CA SER A 6 -25.96 -5.51 -1.94
C SER A 6 -24.50 -5.63 -1.48
N LYS A 7 -23.87 -6.81 -1.60
CA LYS A 7 -22.48 -7.01 -1.14
C LYS A 7 -21.46 -6.36 -2.04
N LYS A 8 -21.69 -6.42 -3.36
CA LYS A 8 -20.84 -5.77 -4.34
C LYS A 8 -20.88 -4.25 -4.17
N ASP A 9 -22.09 -3.69 -4.04
CA ASP A 9 -22.26 -2.25 -3.89
C ASP A 9 -21.71 -1.76 -2.54
N ALA A 10 -21.85 -2.56 -1.47
CA ALA A 10 -21.19 -2.29 -0.19
C ALA A 10 -19.65 -2.29 -0.31
N ALA A 11 -19.07 -3.24 -1.04
CA ALA A 11 -17.62 -3.29 -1.27
C ALA A 11 -17.11 -2.07 -2.06
N ILE A 12 -17.87 -1.62 -3.08
CA ILE A 12 -17.55 -0.39 -3.82
C ILE A 12 -17.63 0.82 -2.89
N SER A 13 -18.70 0.94 -2.10
CA SER A 13 -18.89 2.06 -1.18
C SER A 13 -17.79 2.12 -0.10
N ALA A 14 -17.36 0.96 0.42
CA ALA A 14 -16.23 0.87 1.35
C ALA A 14 -14.93 1.33 0.70
N ALA A 15 -14.66 0.91 -0.55
CA ALA A 15 -13.49 1.34 -1.30
C ALA A 15 -13.50 2.84 -1.61
N GLU A 16 -14.64 3.41 -1.99
CA GLU A 16 -14.82 4.85 -2.24
C GLU A 16 -14.57 5.67 -0.96
N THR A 17 -15.10 5.19 0.16
CA THR A 17 -14.90 5.82 1.47
C THR A 17 -13.42 5.80 1.85
N TYR A 18 -12.74 4.67 1.65
CA TYR A 18 -11.31 4.54 1.92
C TYR A 18 -10.47 5.42 0.98
N ALA A 19 -10.81 5.49 -0.30
CA ALA A 19 -10.17 6.39 -1.25
C ALA A 19 -10.27 7.85 -0.79
N ALA A 20 -11.46 8.26 -0.34
CA ALA A 20 -11.70 9.60 0.19
C ALA A 20 -10.90 9.89 1.47
N GLU A 21 -10.82 8.94 2.40
CA GLU A 21 -10.02 9.04 3.63
C GLU A 21 -8.55 9.38 3.31
N TRP A 22 -7.99 8.69 2.32
CA TRP A 22 -6.60 8.88 1.91
C TRP A 22 -6.39 9.94 0.81
N ASN A 23 -7.44 10.67 0.43
CA ASN A 23 -7.43 11.67 -0.65
C ASN A 23 -6.94 11.12 -1.99
N VAL A 24 -7.25 9.86 -2.30
CA VAL A 24 -7.01 9.27 -3.61
C VAL A 24 -8.20 9.62 -4.50
N PRO A 25 -7.99 10.23 -5.69
CA PRO A 25 -9.08 10.46 -6.62
C PRO A 25 -9.81 9.15 -6.95
N TRP A 26 -11.13 9.19 -7.07
CA TRP A 26 -11.90 8.02 -7.47
C TRP A 26 -12.85 8.43 -8.59
N GLU A 27 -12.49 8.07 -9.82
CA GLU A 27 -13.25 8.54 -10.99
C GLU A 27 -14.16 7.45 -11.52
N ARG A 28 -13.60 6.27 -11.78
CA ARG A 28 -14.32 5.21 -12.47
C ARG A 28 -13.82 3.83 -12.11
N VAL A 29 -14.75 2.96 -11.74
CA VAL A 29 -14.49 1.51 -11.65
C VAL A 29 -14.40 0.91 -13.05
N THR A 30 -13.28 0.25 -13.35
CA THR A 30 -13.03 -0.39 -14.65
C THR A 30 -13.32 -1.88 -14.63
N LYS A 31 -13.05 -2.55 -13.52
CA LYS A 31 -13.19 -4.00 -13.41
C LYS A 31 -13.56 -4.41 -12.00
N ILE A 32 -14.40 -5.43 -11.88
CA ILE A 32 -14.73 -6.05 -10.61
C ILE A 32 -14.63 -7.57 -10.77
N LYS A 33 -13.87 -8.21 -9.90
CA LYS A 33 -13.77 -9.66 -9.80
C LYS A 33 -14.22 -10.10 -8.42
N LYS A 34 -15.15 -11.06 -8.38
CA LYS A 34 -15.48 -11.76 -7.14
C LYS A 34 -14.57 -12.97 -7.00
N HIS A 35 -14.00 -13.17 -5.82
CA HIS A 35 -13.28 -14.38 -5.46
C HIS A 35 -13.85 -14.97 -4.17
N ARG A 36 -13.65 -16.27 -3.99
CA ARG A 36 -14.04 -17.00 -2.79
C ARG A 36 -12.92 -17.94 -2.41
N ALA A 37 -12.37 -17.77 -1.22
CA ALA A 37 -11.40 -18.73 -0.70
C ALA A 37 -12.17 -19.98 -0.25
N LEU A 38 -11.99 -21.08 -0.98
CA LEU A 38 -12.78 -22.32 -0.82
C LEU A 38 -12.67 -22.93 0.59
N LEU A 39 -11.54 -22.75 1.27
CA LEU A 39 -11.26 -23.37 2.57
C LEU A 39 -11.77 -22.57 3.78
N ILE A 40 -11.96 -21.26 3.64
CA ILE A 40 -12.31 -20.36 4.75
C ILE A 40 -13.65 -19.66 4.54
N PHE A 41 -14.36 -19.98 3.46
CA PHE A 41 -15.65 -19.40 3.07
C PHE A 41 -15.70 -17.86 3.02
N ILE A 42 -14.55 -17.19 3.02
CA ILE A 42 -14.44 -15.74 2.86
C ILE A 42 -14.67 -15.40 1.40
N GLU A 43 -15.65 -14.53 1.17
CA GLU A 43 -15.94 -13.90 -0.11
C GLU A 43 -15.19 -12.57 -0.17
N GLY A 44 -14.57 -12.26 -1.30
CA GLY A 44 -13.89 -11.00 -1.51
C GLY A 44 -14.14 -10.45 -2.91
N PHE A 45 -13.92 -9.14 -3.05
CA PHE A 45 -13.96 -8.44 -4.31
C PHE A 45 -12.63 -7.77 -4.58
N THR A 46 -12.09 -7.98 -5.77
CA THR A 46 -11.02 -7.16 -6.33
C THR A 46 -11.66 -6.15 -7.27
N ILE A 47 -11.50 -4.87 -6.98
CA ILE A 47 -12.04 -3.75 -7.77
C ILE A 47 -10.85 -2.99 -8.34
N SER A 48 -10.81 -2.86 -9.66
CA SER A 48 -9.84 -2.01 -10.36
C SER A 48 -10.51 -0.70 -10.74
N PHE A 49 -9.83 0.42 -10.54
CA PHE A 49 -10.36 1.75 -10.78
C PHE A 49 -9.35 2.68 -11.45
N GLU A 50 -9.86 3.69 -12.13
CA GLU A 50 -9.12 4.83 -12.65
C GLU A 50 -9.27 6.02 -11.70
N SER A 51 -8.20 6.78 -11.54
CA SER A 51 -8.08 7.86 -10.57
C SER A 51 -7.23 8.98 -11.15
N GLY A 52 -7.83 9.94 -11.87
CA GLY A 52 -7.33 11.31 -12.09
C GLY A 52 -5.93 11.49 -12.66
N GLY A 53 -5.31 10.41 -13.17
CA GLY A 53 -3.88 10.35 -13.44
C GLY A 53 -3.20 9.03 -13.06
N GLY A 54 -3.92 8.04 -12.53
CA GLY A 54 -3.36 6.75 -12.13
C GLY A 54 -4.38 5.61 -12.22
N VAL A 55 -3.90 4.41 -11.94
CA VAL A 55 -4.73 3.20 -11.80
C VAL A 55 -4.61 2.69 -10.39
N GLY A 56 -5.72 2.20 -9.84
CA GLY A 56 -5.74 1.58 -8.53
C GLY A 56 -6.41 0.22 -8.55
N GLU A 57 -6.03 -0.59 -7.58
CA GLU A 57 -6.66 -1.87 -7.30
C GLU A 57 -6.93 -1.98 -5.81
N VAL A 58 -8.17 -2.30 -5.45
CA VAL A 58 -8.58 -2.51 -4.07
C VAL A 58 -9.13 -3.91 -3.90
N GLU A 59 -8.78 -4.53 -2.80
CA GLU A 59 -9.31 -5.80 -2.35
C GLU A 59 -10.13 -5.59 -1.08
N VAL A 60 -11.38 -6.01 -1.16
CA VAL A 60 -12.34 -5.91 -0.06
C VAL A 60 -12.77 -7.32 0.33
N SER A 61 -12.42 -7.72 1.54
CA SER A 61 -12.94 -8.92 2.17
C SER A 61 -14.34 -8.63 2.73
N CYS A 62 -15.34 -9.40 2.30
CA CYS A 62 -16.73 -9.23 2.71
C CYS A 62 -16.88 -9.33 4.24
N PRO A 63 -17.68 -8.46 4.88
CA PRO A 63 -18.57 -7.48 4.25
C PRO A 63 -17.91 -6.18 3.74
N ASP A 64 -16.90 -5.64 4.42
CA ASP A 64 -16.41 -4.27 4.18
C ASP A 64 -14.94 -4.04 4.56
N ARG A 65 -14.19 -5.11 4.87
CA ARG A 65 -12.80 -4.98 5.31
C ARG A 65 -11.88 -4.79 4.11
N ILE A 66 -11.30 -3.59 3.97
CA ILE A 66 -10.21 -3.35 3.03
C ILE A 66 -8.99 -4.16 3.48
N THR A 67 -8.51 -5.06 2.63
CA THR A 67 -7.29 -5.84 2.88
C THR A 67 -6.10 -5.28 2.13
N ARG A 68 -6.35 -4.62 1.00
CA ARG A 68 -5.37 -4.04 0.08
C ARG A 68 -6.00 -2.88 -0.67
N PHE A 69 -5.29 -1.76 -0.79
CA PHE A 69 -5.69 -0.57 -1.55
C PHE A 69 -4.44 0.01 -2.22
N GLU A 70 -4.17 -0.41 -3.44
CA GLU A 70 -3.03 0.07 -4.21
C GLU A 70 -3.46 1.23 -5.10
N PHE A 71 -2.72 2.32 -5.07
CA PHE A 71 -2.83 3.39 -6.06
C PHE A 71 -1.47 3.63 -6.72
N MET A 72 -1.43 3.44 -8.04
CA MET A 72 -0.27 3.66 -8.90
C MET A 72 -0.48 4.95 -9.70
N PRO A 73 0.19 6.05 -9.34
CA PRO A 73 0.14 7.27 -10.12
C PRO A 73 0.89 7.07 -11.45
N SER A 74 0.36 7.62 -12.54
CA SER A 74 1.04 7.63 -13.85
C SER A 74 1.95 8.85 -14.02
N ASP A 75 1.78 9.86 -13.18
CA ASP A 75 2.56 11.10 -13.18
C ASP A 75 3.11 11.40 -11.77
N SER A 76 4.28 12.04 -11.74
CA SER A 76 4.99 12.55 -10.57
C SER A 76 4.21 13.57 -9.72
N THR A 77 3.14 14.14 -10.27
CA THR A 77 2.25 15.09 -9.57
C THR A 77 1.38 14.43 -8.49
N HIS A 78 1.19 13.12 -8.58
CA HIS A 78 0.39 12.34 -7.65
C HIS A 78 1.27 11.55 -6.69
N PHE A 79 0.80 11.40 -5.45
CA PHE A 79 1.51 10.66 -4.42
C PHE A 79 1.19 9.16 -4.47
N MET A 80 2.14 8.32 -4.06
CA MET A 80 1.84 6.93 -3.70
C MET A 80 1.38 6.85 -2.25
N LEU A 81 0.46 5.94 -1.95
CA LEU A 81 0.04 5.71 -0.57
C LEU A 81 1.18 5.11 0.25
N PRO A 82 1.28 5.46 1.56
CA PRO A 82 2.23 4.80 2.43
C PRO A 82 1.87 3.32 2.58
N LEU A 83 2.86 2.49 2.91
CA LEU A 83 2.70 1.02 2.93
C LEU A 83 1.55 0.56 3.84
N TRP A 84 1.38 1.19 5.01
CA TRP A 84 0.29 0.86 5.95
C TRP A 84 -1.10 1.28 5.46
N ALA A 85 -1.21 2.28 4.59
CA ALA A 85 -2.49 2.65 3.96
C ALA A 85 -2.80 1.72 2.78
N ALA A 86 -1.76 1.34 2.02
CA ALA A 86 -1.93 0.42 0.91
C ALA A 86 -2.24 -1.01 1.37
N TYR A 87 -1.72 -1.41 2.52
CA TYR A 87 -1.93 -2.72 3.11
C TYR A 87 -2.30 -2.58 4.60
N PRO A 88 -3.54 -2.17 4.90
CA PRO A 88 -3.98 -1.89 6.28
C PRO A 88 -4.04 -3.13 7.19
N THR A 89 -3.85 -4.32 6.62
CA THR A 89 -3.81 -5.58 7.36
C THR A 89 -2.39 -6.09 7.59
N TYR A 90 -1.38 -5.41 7.06
CA TYR A 90 0.02 -5.78 7.22
C TYR A 90 0.66 -4.90 8.29
N ASP A 91 1.48 -5.50 9.13
CA ASP A 91 2.50 -4.81 9.92
C ASP A 91 3.77 -4.60 9.07
N SER A 92 4.77 -3.90 9.60
CA SER A 92 6.01 -3.62 8.85
C SER A 92 6.89 -4.85 8.57
N VAL A 93 6.72 -5.93 9.35
CA VAL A 93 7.53 -7.16 9.29
C VAL A 93 6.87 -8.31 8.54
N THR A 94 5.61 -8.12 8.16
CA THR A 94 4.75 -9.10 7.49
C THR A 94 5.48 -9.72 6.31
N SER A 95 5.47 -11.05 6.23
CA SER A 95 6.17 -11.79 5.17
C SER A 95 5.66 -11.44 3.76
N GLY A 96 4.42 -10.96 3.66
CA GLY A 96 3.81 -10.47 2.42
C GLY A 96 4.58 -9.32 1.75
N TRP A 97 5.47 -8.62 2.46
CA TRP A 97 6.37 -7.62 1.89
C TRP A 97 7.59 -8.21 1.14
N ARG A 98 7.91 -9.49 1.35
CA ARG A 98 9.11 -10.15 0.83
C ARG A 98 8.84 -11.31 -0.13
N GLN A 99 7.62 -11.85 -0.10
CA GLN A 99 7.21 -13.02 -0.91
C GLN A 99 5.69 -13.01 -1.23
N GLY A 100 5.05 -11.85 -1.22
CA GLY A 100 3.59 -11.75 -1.33
C GLY A 100 3.13 -10.56 -2.17
N TYR A 101 1.83 -10.28 -2.11
CA TYR A 101 1.21 -9.21 -2.90
C TYR A 101 1.84 -7.84 -2.65
N GLY A 102 2.22 -7.55 -1.39
CA GLY A 102 2.80 -6.27 -0.98
C GLY A 102 4.21 -6.00 -1.52
N GLU A 103 4.94 -7.02 -1.95
CA GLU A 103 6.34 -6.89 -2.36
C GLU A 103 6.50 -5.91 -3.55
N VAL A 104 5.71 -6.08 -4.61
CA VAL A 104 5.79 -5.22 -5.79
C VAL A 104 5.40 -3.78 -5.46
N TYR A 105 4.37 -3.59 -4.64
CA TYR A 105 3.94 -2.26 -4.20
C TYR A 105 5.05 -1.56 -3.41
N LYS A 106 5.65 -2.27 -2.46
CA LYS A 106 6.74 -1.78 -1.62
C LYS A 106 7.93 -1.31 -2.47
N TYR A 107 8.40 -2.11 -3.43
CA TYR A 107 9.51 -1.69 -4.29
C TYR A 107 9.18 -0.44 -5.11
N ARG A 108 7.97 -0.37 -5.68
CA ARG A 108 7.54 0.82 -6.45
C ARG A 108 7.43 2.05 -5.57
N TRP A 109 6.94 1.89 -4.35
CA TRP A 109 6.86 2.98 -3.39
C TRP A 109 8.25 3.51 -3.04
N HIS A 110 9.23 2.63 -2.79
CA HIS A 110 10.63 3.04 -2.56
C HIS A 110 11.20 3.77 -3.79
N ASP A 111 11.09 3.18 -4.98
CA ASP A 111 11.58 3.80 -6.24
C ASP A 111 10.97 5.18 -6.50
N TRP A 112 9.72 5.40 -6.08
CA TRP A 112 9.04 6.68 -6.20
C TRP A 112 9.50 7.65 -5.10
N TYR A 113 9.57 7.21 -3.85
CA TYR A 113 9.98 8.02 -2.70
C TYR A 113 11.44 8.50 -2.84
N ASP A 114 12.31 7.65 -3.38
CA ASP A 114 13.72 7.96 -3.63
C ASP A 114 13.91 9.04 -4.71
N LYS A 115 12.94 9.22 -5.61
CA LYS A 115 12.97 10.27 -6.64
C LYS A 115 12.44 11.62 -6.17
N LEU A 116 11.84 11.69 -4.99
CA LEU A 116 11.36 12.94 -4.42
C LEU A 116 12.53 13.81 -3.94
N SER A 117 12.38 15.13 -4.06
CA SER A 117 13.31 16.07 -3.40
C SER A 117 13.13 15.99 -1.87
N ASP A 118 14.12 16.48 -1.12
CA ASP A 118 14.07 16.44 0.34
C ASP A 118 12.88 17.24 0.92
N GLU A 119 12.49 18.34 0.27
CA GLU A 119 11.28 19.08 0.64
C GLU A 119 10.03 18.23 0.43
N LYS A 120 9.92 17.55 -0.71
CA LYS A 120 8.76 16.70 -1.02
C LYS A 120 8.69 15.46 -0.13
N ARG A 121 9.83 14.87 0.23
CA ARG A 121 9.89 13.81 1.24
C ARG A 121 9.41 14.31 2.60
N THR A 122 9.82 15.52 2.99
CA THR A 122 9.39 16.12 4.27
C THR A 122 7.89 16.37 4.29
N GLU A 123 7.34 17.02 3.25
CA GLU A 123 5.89 17.21 3.09
C GLU A 123 5.13 15.87 3.15
N TYR A 124 5.68 14.83 2.51
CA TYR A 124 5.07 13.50 2.53
C TYR A 124 5.05 12.88 3.93
N ARG A 125 6.16 12.95 4.67
CA ARG A 125 6.25 12.41 6.05
C ARG A 125 5.31 13.11 7.00
N GLU A 126 5.17 14.43 6.88
CA GLU A 126 4.24 15.22 7.68
C GLU A 126 2.78 14.88 7.35
N ARG A 127 2.48 14.66 6.06
CA ARG A 127 1.15 14.28 5.61
C ARG A 127 0.76 12.87 6.03
N PHE A 128 1.72 11.94 6.01
CA PHE A 128 1.51 10.53 6.29
C PHE A 128 2.45 10.05 7.40
N PRO A 129 2.18 10.39 8.67
CA PRO A 129 2.96 9.88 9.78
C PRO A 129 2.73 8.37 9.92
N PRO A 130 3.77 7.58 10.27
CA PRO A 130 3.59 6.17 10.55
C PRO A 130 2.65 5.97 11.75
N PRO A 131 1.83 4.90 11.76
CA PRO A 131 1.07 4.51 12.93
C PRO A 131 2.00 4.35 14.14
N LYS A 132 1.62 4.93 15.28
CA LYS A 132 2.37 4.83 16.55
C LYS A 132 2.12 3.53 17.31
N ASP A 133 1.37 2.61 16.70
CA ASP A 133 1.10 1.32 17.29
C ASP A 133 2.37 0.47 17.26
N GLU A 134 2.92 0.21 18.45
CA GLU A 134 4.15 -0.58 18.63
C GLU A 134 3.97 -2.01 18.11
N GLU A 135 2.76 -2.58 18.16
CA GLU A 135 2.49 -3.93 17.68
C GLU A 135 2.58 -4.05 16.16
N LEU A 136 2.37 -2.95 15.44
CA LEU A 136 2.47 -2.90 13.97
C LEU A 136 3.89 -2.59 13.49
N CYS A 137 4.81 -2.27 14.41
CA CYS A 137 6.24 -2.03 14.12
C CYS A 137 6.49 -0.96 13.04
N TRP A 138 5.57 0.01 12.87
CA TRP A 138 5.73 1.12 11.90
C TRP A 138 6.54 2.29 12.46
N ALA A 139 6.86 2.26 13.76
CA ALA A 139 7.74 3.23 14.39
C ALA A 139 9.04 3.35 13.60
N ASP A 140 9.52 4.59 13.45
CA ASP A 140 10.78 4.93 12.79
C ASP A 140 10.89 4.47 11.32
N PHE A 141 9.77 4.09 10.68
CA PHE A 141 9.76 3.62 9.28
C PHE A 141 10.52 4.54 8.34
N TYR A 142 10.31 5.86 8.48
CA TYR A 142 10.99 6.84 7.64
C TYR A 142 12.48 6.97 7.97
N GLU A 143 12.89 6.78 9.22
CA GLU A 143 14.30 6.87 9.63
C GLU A 143 15.08 5.66 9.11
N LEU A 144 14.46 4.47 9.14
CA LEU A 144 15.00 3.24 8.57
C LEU A 144 15.23 3.31 7.05
N ILE A 145 14.58 4.25 6.35
CA ILE A 145 14.75 4.46 4.91
C ILE A 145 15.54 5.74 4.58
N ALA A 146 15.57 6.75 5.46
CA ALA A 146 16.12 8.08 5.17
C ALA A 146 17.64 8.22 5.41
N ASP A 147 18.24 7.38 6.25
CA ASP A 147 19.68 7.45 6.57
C ASP A 147 20.57 6.66 5.59
N VAL A 148 20.06 6.29 4.41
CA VAL A 148 20.87 5.76 3.31
C VAL A 148 21.20 6.92 2.37
N PRO A 149 22.42 7.50 2.42
CA PRO A 149 22.77 8.60 1.52
C PRO A 149 22.62 8.14 0.06
N ALA A 150 22.20 9.06 -0.82
CA ALA A 150 21.80 8.75 -2.20
C ALA A 150 22.91 8.13 -3.07
N ASP A 151 24.17 8.15 -2.60
CA ASP A 151 25.33 7.50 -3.21
C ASP A 151 25.59 6.07 -2.68
N TYR A 152 24.86 5.66 -1.65
CA TYR A 152 24.98 4.36 -0.99
C TYR A 152 23.95 3.38 -1.58
N ASN A 153 24.39 2.63 -2.59
CA ASN A 153 23.66 1.48 -3.11
C ASN A 153 23.66 0.32 -2.10
N SER A 154 22.86 0.43 -1.03
CA SER A 154 22.36 -0.73 -0.29
C SER A 154 21.29 -0.30 0.69
N ILE A 155 20.05 -0.54 0.29
CA ILE A 155 18.94 -0.87 1.19
C ILE A 155 19.50 -1.77 2.30
N PRO A 156 19.18 -1.56 3.61
CA PRO A 156 19.97 -2.12 4.71
C PRO A 156 20.19 -3.61 4.48
N ASP A 157 21.44 -3.94 4.17
CA ASP A 157 21.82 -5.21 3.59
C ASP A 157 21.27 -6.34 4.47
N PHE A 158 21.29 -6.21 5.80
CA PHE A 158 20.74 -7.19 6.74
C PHE A 158 19.20 -7.32 6.77
N LEU A 159 18.45 -6.23 6.59
CA LEU A 159 16.98 -6.28 6.49
C LEU A 159 16.52 -6.75 5.10
N MET A 160 17.43 -6.74 4.11
CA MET A 160 17.27 -7.29 2.76
C MET A 160 18.06 -8.57 2.44
N GLY A 161 18.73 -9.20 3.42
CA GLY A 161 19.39 -10.51 3.26
C GLY A 161 20.89 -10.54 2.88
N ARG A 162 21.71 -9.56 3.24
CA ARG A 162 23.18 -9.57 3.14
C ARG A 162 23.83 -9.48 4.54
N VAL A 163 24.85 -10.31 4.70
CA VAL A 163 25.74 -10.44 5.87
C VAL A 163 26.69 -9.24 5.92
N PRO A 164 27.02 -8.66 7.09
CA PRO A 164 27.98 -7.58 7.17
C PRO A 164 29.36 -8.06 6.69
N LYS A 165 30.06 -7.24 5.90
CA LYS A 165 31.50 -7.44 5.74
C LYS A 165 32.16 -7.06 7.07
N ASN A 166 32.83 -8.03 7.67
CA ASN A 166 33.79 -7.75 8.74
C ASN A 166 34.88 -6.86 8.14
N ASP A 167 35.01 -5.66 8.67
CA ASP A 167 36.18 -4.84 8.42
C ASP A 167 37.36 -5.45 9.20
N ALA A 168 38.31 -6.00 8.43
CA ALA A 168 39.64 -6.37 8.83
C ALA A 168 40.63 -5.91 7.75
#